data_AF-A0A4Z0QJU4-F1
#
_entry.id   AF-A0A4Z0QJU4-F1
#
_cell.length_a   1.000
_cell.length_b   1.000
_cell.length_c   1.000
_cell.angle_alpha   90.00
_cell.angle_beta   90.00
_cell.angle_gamma   90.00
#
_symmetry.space_group_name_H-M   'P 1'
#
loop_
_entity.id
_entity.type
_entity.pdbx_description
1 polymer ?
#
loop_
_entity_poly.entity_id
_entity_poly.type
_entity_poly.pdbx_seq_one_letter_code
_entity_poly.pdbx_strand_id
1 'polypeptide(L)'
;MLFITSDYAFSGMLFCQNCGSKFRRMKWGKGKNQQVVWICINHQMGGACDMKAVKEKALEQAFLRVMNKRKEPNVDKFDEEIFRRLIQKVKVQSMVEAVFVFKSGIEVREIF
;
A
#
# COMPACT_ATOMS: atom_id res chain seq x y z
N MET A 1 2.23 -26.14 10.77
CA MET A 1 2.10 -25.31 9.56
C MET A 1 2.22 -23.85 9.99
N LEU A 2 3.42 -23.28 9.93
CA LEU A 2 3.67 -21.90 10.36
C LEU A 2 3.00 -20.96 9.35
N PHE A 3 1.89 -20.34 9.74
CA PHE A 3 1.33 -19.20 9.03
C PHE A 3 2.38 -18.08 9.09
N ILE A 4 2.99 -17.75 7.95
CA ILE A 4 3.86 -16.58 7.86
C ILE A 4 2.93 -15.37 7.97
N THR A 5 2.72 -14.88 9.19
CA THR A 5 1.98 -13.64 9.43
C THR A 5 2.85 -12.50 8.93
N SER A 6 2.68 -12.16 7.65
CA SER A 6 2.92 -10.86 7.02
C SER A 6 3.37 -9.75 8.00
N ASP A 7 4.68 -9.58 8.18
CA ASP A 7 5.32 -8.71 9.20
C ASP A 7 5.18 -7.19 8.98
N TYR A 8 4.33 -6.74 8.04
CA TYR A 8 4.21 -5.33 7.64
C TYR A 8 2.79 -4.98 7.20
N ALA A 9 2.29 -3.80 7.56
CA ALA A 9 0.91 -3.33 7.32
C ALA A 9 0.36 -3.59 5.91
N PHE A 10 1.14 -3.33 4.86
CA PHE A 10 0.71 -3.45 3.48
C PHE A 10 0.88 -4.86 2.88
N SER A 11 1.55 -5.78 3.59
CA SER A 11 1.77 -7.14 3.10
C SER A 11 0.42 -7.85 2.88
N GLY A 12 0.22 -8.31 1.63
CA GLY A 12 -1.02 -8.95 1.20
C GLY A 12 -2.19 -7.99 0.92
N MET A 13 -2.04 -6.69 1.16
CA MET A 13 -3.11 -5.68 1.09
C MET A 13 -3.12 -4.89 -0.23
N LEU A 14 -1.99 -4.83 -0.95
CA LEU A 14 -1.85 -4.05 -2.18
C LEU A 14 -2.15 -4.90 -3.42
N PHE A 15 -2.97 -4.39 -4.34
CA PHE A 15 -3.39 -5.06 -5.58
C PHE A 15 -3.17 -4.15 -6.79
N CYS A 16 -2.41 -4.64 -7.77
CA CYS A 16 -2.06 -3.91 -8.98
C CYS A 16 -3.28 -3.80 -9.88
N GLN A 17 -3.66 -2.59 -10.27
CA GLN A 17 -4.79 -2.41 -11.19
C GLN A 17 -4.42 -2.60 -12.67
N ASN A 18 -3.14 -2.73 -12.99
CA ASN A 18 -2.72 -3.11 -14.34
C ASN A 18 -2.85 -4.63 -14.60
N CYS A 19 -2.48 -5.48 -13.63
CA CYS A 19 -2.47 -6.95 -13.86
C CYS A 19 -3.12 -7.80 -12.76
N GLY A 20 -3.73 -7.20 -11.73
CA GLY A 20 -4.40 -7.92 -10.64
C GLY A 20 -3.46 -8.56 -9.60
N SER A 21 -2.17 -8.70 -9.89
CA SER A 21 -1.19 -9.28 -8.95
C SER A 21 -0.99 -8.43 -7.71
N LYS A 22 -0.58 -9.07 -6.60
CA LYS A 22 -0.16 -8.40 -5.38
C LYS A 22 1.22 -7.75 -5.52
N PHE A 23 1.59 -6.95 -4.53
CA PHE A 23 2.93 -6.37 -4.42
C PHE A 23 3.80 -7.12 -3.41
N ARG A 24 5.11 -7.09 -3.63
CA ARG A 24 6.15 -7.54 -2.69
C ARG A 24 6.96 -6.34 -2.20
N ARG A 25 7.27 -6.33 -0.91
CA ARG A 25 8.10 -5.31 -0.26
C ARG A 25 9.58 -5.51 -0.59
N MET A 26 10.28 -4.43 -0.92
CA MET A 26 11.71 -4.42 -1.23
C MET A 26 12.39 -3.21 -0.58
N LYS A 27 13.69 -3.35 -0.26
CA LYS A 27 14.54 -2.22 0.15
C LYS A 27 15.38 -1.77 -1.04
N TRP A 28 15.35 -0.48 -1.35
CA TRP A 28 16.17 0.14 -2.38
C TRP A 28 17.15 1.14 -1.76
N GLY A 29 18.35 1.28 -2.34
CA GLY A 29 19.40 2.13 -1.80
C GLY A 29 20.15 1.50 -0.60
N LYS A 30 21.02 2.30 0.04
CA LYS A 30 21.82 1.90 1.19
C LYS A 30 21.95 3.06 2.19
N GLY A 31 22.17 2.74 3.47
CA GLY A 31 22.42 3.72 4.52
C GLY A 31 21.28 4.75 4.67
N LYS A 32 21.63 6.04 4.78
CA LYS A 32 20.67 7.15 4.94
C LYS A 32 19.71 7.32 3.75
N ASN A 33 20.07 6.80 2.58
CA ASN A 33 19.25 6.86 1.35
C ASN A 33 18.41 5.60 1.13
N GLN A 34 18.38 4.68 2.11
CA GLN A 34 17.58 3.46 2.01
C GLN A 34 16.09 3.82 2.10
N GLN A 35 15.33 3.33 1.12
CA GLN A 35 13.88 3.47 1.06
C GLN A 35 13.22 2.10 0.92
N VAL A 36 11.99 2.01 1.41
CA VAL A 36 11.16 0.82 1.25
C VAL A 36 10.16 1.09 0.15
N VAL A 37 10.07 0.15 -0.79
CA VAL A 37 9.14 0.20 -1.92
C VAL A 37 8.35 -1.10 -2.01
N TRP A 38 7.21 -1.03 -2.68
CA TRP A 38 6.36 -2.14 -3.02
C TRP A 38 6.36 -2.29 -4.54
N ILE A 39 6.69 -3.49 -5.02
CA ILE A 39 6.80 -3.80 -6.45
C ILE A 39 5.77 -4.85 -6.81
N CYS A 40 5.03 -4.66 -7.90
CA CYS A 40 4.10 -5.66 -8.42
C CYS A 40 4.85 -6.98 -8.66
N ILE A 41 4.33 -8.10 -8.15
CA ILE A 41 5.01 -9.40 -8.24
C ILE A 41 5.20 -9.84 -9.70
N ASN A 42 4.19 -9.65 -10.55
CA ASN A 42 4.28 -10.00 -11.97
C ASN A 42 5.40 -9.20 -12.67
N HIS A 43 5.48 -7.88 -12.43
CA HIS A 43 6.57 -7.04 -12.94
C HIS A 43 7.93 -7.50 -12.42
N GLN A 44 8.03 -7.75 -11.11
CA GLN A 44 9.28 -8.15 -10.47
C GLN A 44 9.81 -9.50 -10.97
N MET A 45 8.93 -10.40 -11.41
CA MET A 45 9.29 -11.71 -11.95
C MET A 45 9.54 -11.70 -13.47
N GLY A 46 9.58 -10.52 -14.11
CA GLY A 46 9.84 -10.38 -15.54
C GLY A 46 8.59 -10.58 -16.42
N GLY A 47 7.40 -10.54 -15.84
CA GLY A 47 6.15 -10.55 -16.59
C GLY A 47 5.85 -9.21 -17.28
N ALA A 48 4.81 -9.19 -18.11
CA ALA A 48 4.48 -8.05 -18.98
C ALA A 48 3.84 -6.82 -18.27
N CYS A 49 3.75 -6.81 -16.93
CA CYS A 49 3.20 -5.66 -16.21
C CYS A 49 4.25 -4.55 -16.08
N ASP A 50 3.87 -3.32 -16.41
CA ASP A 50 4.75 -2.12 -16.38
C ASP A 50 4.58 -1.26 -15.11
N MET A 51 3.78 -1.73 -14.14
CA MET A 51 3.49 -1.04 -12.89
C MET A 51 4.78 -0.65 -12.17
N LYS A 52 4.97 0.65 -11.98
CA LYS A 52 6.11 1.21 -11.26
C LYS A 52 6.04 0.88 -9.77
N ALA A 53 7.20 0.78 -9.14
CA ALA A 53 7.29 0.59 -7.70
C ALA A 53 6.68 1.79 -6.95
N VAL A 54 5.92 1.54 -5.89
CA VAL A 54 5.34 2.56 -5.02
C VAL A 54 6.08 2.62 -3.70
N LYS A 55 6.38 3.82 -3.20
CA LYS A 55 7.11 3.99 -1.93
C LYS A 55 6.17 3.72 -0.75
N GLU A 56 6.64 2.98 0.25
CA GLU A 56 5.87 2.67 1.48
C GLU A 56 5.42 3.95 2.18
N LYS A 57 6.33 4.89 2.39
CA LYS A 57 6.02 6.20 2.98
C LYS A 57 4.96 6.98 2.19
N ALA A 58 4.89 6.83 0.87
CA ALA A 58 3.88 7.53 0.08
C ALA A 58 2.48 6.94 0.32
N LEU A 59 2.37 5.61 0.45
CA LEU A 59 1.12 4.94 0.83
C LEU A 59 0.68 5.28 2.25
N GLU A 60 1.62 5.36 3.20
CA GLU A 60 1.33 5.77 4.59
C GLU A 60 0.77 7.20 4.62
N GLN A 61 1.41 8.14 3.93
CA GLN A 61 0.93 9.53 3.87
C GLN A 61 -0.40 9.65 3.14
N ALA A 62 -0.61 8.87 2.07
CA ALA A 62 -1.89 8.81 1.37
C ALA A 62 -3.01 8.31 2.31
N PHE A 63 -2.74 7.29 3.12
CA PHE A 63 -3.69 6.81 4.13
C PHE A 63 -4.05 7.91 5.14
N LEU A 64 -3.08 8.64 5.68
CA LEU A 64 -3.35 9.74 6.62
C LEU A 64 -4.23 10.84 6.00
N ARG A 65 -3.97 11.19 4.74
CA ARG A 65 -4.82 12.16 4.02
C ARG A 65 -6.25 11.63 3.81
N VAL A 66 -6.40 10.34 3.51
CA VAL A 66 -7.73 9.70 3.43
C VAL A 66 -8.46 9.75 4.78
N MET A 67 -7.77 9.45 5.88
CA MET A 67 -8.35 9.52 7.23
C MET A 67 -8.77 10.94 7.60
N ASN A 68 -7.93 11.93 7.30
CA ASN A 68 -8.24 13.35 7.53
C ASN A 68 -9.44 13.82 6.69
N LYS A 69 -9.51 13.44 5.40
CA LYS A 69 -10.67 13.75 4.52
C LYS A 69 -11.97 13.18 5.06
N ARG A 70 -11.89 12.02 5.72
CA ARG A 70 -13.03 11.36 6.36
C ARG A 70 -13.36 11.90 7.76
N LYS A 71 -12.57 12.85 8.26
CA LYS A 71 -12.70 13.41 9.63
C LYS A 71 -12.66 12.32 10.71
N GLU A 72 -11.91 11.24 10.46
CA GLU A 72 -11.70 10.18 11.45
C GLU A 72 -10.78 10.75 12.55
N PRO A 73 -11.27 10.87 13.80
CA PRO A 73 -10.50 11.52 14.86
C PRO A 73 -9.26 10.68 15.23
N ASN A 74 -8.17 11.36 15.59
CA ASN A 74 -6.97 10.79 16.21
C ASN A 74 -6.10 9.86 15.34
N VAL A 75 -5.97 10.13 14.04
CA VAL A 75 -4.98 9.45 13.18
C VAL A 75 -3.98 10.48 12.63
N ASP A 76 -3.02 10.87 13.46
CA ASP A 76 -1.96 11.86 13.16
C ASP A 76 -0.70 11.22 12.56
N LYS A 77 -0.49 9.92 12.82
CA LYS A 77 0.61 9.11 12.29
C LYS A 77 0.09 7.78 11.77
N PHE A 78 0.86 7.16 10.87
CA PHE A 78 0.50 5.84 10.35
C PHE A 78 0.58 4.81 11.48
N ASP A 79 -0.53 4.10 11.67
CA ASP A 79 -0.67 3.03 12.65
C ASP A 79 -1.15 1.77 11.93
N GLU A 80 -0.36 0.70 12.03
CA GLU A 80 -0.64 -0.56 11.33
C GLU A 80 -1.94 -1.20 11.83
N GLU A 81 -2.23 -1.15 13.12
CA GLU A 81 -3.41 -1.78 13.69
C GLU A 81 -4.67 -1.07 13.19
N ILE A 82 -4.68 0.27 13.23
CA ILE A 82 -5.77 1.08 12.69
C ILE A 82 -5.94 0.80 11.19
N PHE A 83 -4.86 0.79 10.43
CA PHE A 83 -4.90 0.49 8.99
C PHE A 83 -5.53 -0.89 8.74
N ARG A 84 -5.04 -1.94 9.42
CA ARG A 84 -5.54 -3.32 9.31
C ARG A 84 -6.99 -3.45 9.77
N ARG A 85 -7.40 -2.67 10.76
CA ARG A 85 -8.78 -2.67 11.27
C ARG A 85 -9.74 -2.09 10.24
N LEU A 86 -9.37 -0.99 9.58
CA LEU A 86 -10.26 -0.21 8.71
C LEU A 86 -10.20 -0.61 7.24
N ILE A 87 -9.03 -0.94 6.72
CA ILE A 87 -8.80 -1.18 5.30
C ILE A 87 -8.95 -2.67 4.98
N GLN A 88 -9.75 -2.96 3.94
CA GLN A 88 -9.90 -4.30 3.37
C GLN A 88 -8.78 -4.59 2.36
N LYS A 89 -8.51 -3.63 1.46
CA LYS A 89 -7.45 -3.72 0.44
C LYS A 89 -7.14 -2.34 -0.12
N VAL A 90 -5.99 -2.21 -0.77
CA VAL A 90 -5.60 -1.00 -1.51
C VAL A 90 -5.39 -1.38 -2.97
N LYS A 91 -6.14 -0.74 -3.86
CA LYS A 91 -5.99 -0.87 -5.32
C LYS A 91 -4.97 0.17 -5.78
N VAL A 92 -3.78 -0.26 -6.18
CA VAL A 92 -2.73 0.65 -6.66
C VAL A 92 -2.93 0.89 -8.16
N GLN A 93 -3.30 2.13 -8.50
CA GLN A 93 -3.56 2.55 -9.89
C GLN A 93 -2.25 2.94 -10.58
N SER A 94 -1.35 3.61 -9.85
CA SER A 94 -0.02 3.99 -10.35
C SER A 94 0.94 4.23 -9.18
N MET A 95 2.14 4.73 -9.46
CA MET A 95 3.09 5.15 -8.42
C MET A 95 2.64 6.39 -7.61
N VAL A 96 1.62 7.11 -8.07
CA VAL A 96 1.09 8.34 -7.47
C VAL A 96 -0.42 8.29 -7.22
N GLU A 97 -1.04 7.12 -7.34
CA GLU A 97 -2.49 7.00 -7.18
C GLU A 97 -2.88 5.64 -6.62
N ALA A 98 -3.73 5.65 -5.59
CA ALA A 98 -4.32 4.45 -5.04
C ALA A 98 -5.77 4.67 -4.59
N VAL A 99 -6.54 3.59 -4.55
CA VAL A 99 -7.89 3.56 -3.97
C VAL A 99 -7.87 2.68 -2.73
N PHE A 100 -8.18 3.28 -1.58
CA PHE A 100 -8.33 2.60 -0.31
C PHE A 100 -9.74 2.06 -0.18
N VAL A 101 -9.88 0.74 -0.14
CA VAL A 101 -11.16 0.07 0.06
C VAL A 101 -11.29 -0.25 1.55
N PHE A 102 -12.24 0.38 2.21
CA PHE A 102 -12.54 0.16 3.62
C PHE A 102 -13.37 -1.12 3.80
N LYS A 103 -13.27 -1.74 4.98
CA LYS A 103 -14.11 -2.90 5.33
C LYS A 103 -15.60 -2.59 5.36
N SER A 104 -15.97 -1.31 5.50
CA SER A 104 -17.35 -0.85 5.34
C SER A 104 -17.86 -0.85 3.89
N GLY A 105 -17.00 -1.15 2.91
CA GLY A 105 -17.30 -1.09 1.47
C GLY A 105 -17.04 0.28 0.82
N ILE A 106 -16.71 1.31 1.61
CA ILE A 106 -16.39 2.64 1.09
C ILE A 106 -15.06 2.58 0.33
N GLU A 107 -15.00 3.19 -0.85
CA GLU A 107 -13.78 3.36 -1.63
C GLU A 107 -13.37 4.83 -1.66
N VAL A 108 -12.13 5.13 -1.26
CA VAL A 108 -11.58 6.49 -1.31
C VAL A 108 -10.34 6.52 -2.19
N ARG A 109 -10.39 7.34 -3.24
CA ARG A 109 -9.27 7.59 -4.15
C ARG A 109 -8.36 8.68 -3.59
N GLU A 110 -7.05 8.46 -3.67
CA GLU A 110 -6.02 9.41 -3.25
C GLU A 110 -4.90 9.48 -4.28
N ILE A 111 -4.51 10.70 -4.65
CA ILE A 111 -3.37 11.02 -5.52
C ILE A 111 -2.24 11.58 -4.63
N PHE A 112 -0.99 11.13 -4.83
CA PHE A 112 0.09 11.34 -3.87
C PHE A 112 1.50 11.42 -4.47
#